data_AF-A0A7C0YHL7-F1
#
_entry.id   AF-A0A7C0YHL7-F1
#
_cell.length_a   1.000
_cell.length_b   1.000
_cell.length_c   1.000
_cell.angle_alpha   90.00
_cell.angle_beta   90.00
_cell.angle_gamma   90.00
#
_symmetry.space_group_name_H-M   'P 1'
#
loop_
_entity.id
_entity.type
_entity.pdbx_description
1 polymer ?
#
loop_
_entity_poly.entity_id
_entity_poly.type
_entity_poly.pdbx_seq_one_letter_code
_entity_poly.pdbx_strand_id
1 'polypeptide(L)'
;MIRATGDEYIGRIKDLHIKACLQQDVEFETTNGFEAYQLTGNLPDFSFEKIDTSCELFGRTLSVPLLISPLTGGGKESLRINKNLAEAAQRLNIAMAVGSQTIMLKHPETLSSFYVRDVAPDILLFANLGLVHLNYGLDRDGCLKAVESIGADGLILYLNPLQ
;
A
#
# COMPACT_ATOMS: atom_id res chain seq x y z
N MET A 1 4.27 -36.22 6.74
CA MET A 1 5.02 -35.00 6.32
C MET A 1 4.22 -34.34 5.20
N ILE A 2 3.49 -33.28 5.51
CA ILE A 2 2.72 -32.53 4.52
C ILE A 2 3.72 -31.67 3.76
N ARG A 3 3.89 -31.93 2.46
CA ARG A 3 4.63 -31.05 1.55
C ARG A 3 3.71 -29.85 1.29
N ALA A 4 4.00 -28.72 1.90
CA ALA A 4 3.41 -27.45 1.49
C ALA A 4 3.72 -27.25 0.00
N THR A 5 2.70 -27.01 -0.83
CA THR A 5 2.91 -26.57 -2.22
C THR A 5 3.57 -25.19 -2.21
N GLY A 6 4.17 -24.77 -3.33
CA GLY A 6 4.80 -23.45 -3.44
C GLY A 6 3.87 -22.27 -3.07
N ASP A 7 2.56 -22.52 -3.03
CA ASP A 7 1.49 -21.54 -2.84
C ASP A 7 1.25 -21.24 -1.35
N GLU A 8 1.21 -22.28 -0.50
CA GLU A 8 1.23 -22.12 0.96
C GLU A 8 2.51 -21.41 1.42
N TYR A 9 3.59 -21.58 0.67
CA TYR A 9 4.88 -20.97 0.97
C TYR A 9 4.86 -19.44 0.79
N ILE A 10 4.32 -18.89 -0.31
CA ILE A 10 4.34 -17.42 -0.53
C ILE A 10 3.39 -16.69 0.42
N GLY A 11 2.18 -17.21 0.66
CA GLY A 11 1.28 -16.65 1.68
C GLY A 11 1.94 -16.62 3.07
N ARG A 12 2.67 -17.70 3.40
CA ARG A 12 3.46 -17.80 4.63
C ARG A 12 4.63 -16.81 4.68
N ILE A 13 5.30 -16.50 3.57
CA ILE A 13 6.33 -15.44 3.52
C ILE A 13 5.72 -14.06 3.82
N LYS A 14 4.54 -13.75 3.27
CA LYS A 14 3.85 -12.47 3.54
C LYS A 14 3.49 -12.33 5.02
N ASP A 15 2.95 -13.38 5.62
CA ASP A 15 2.66 -13.41 7.06
C ASP A 15 3.94 -13.32 7.90
N LEU A 16 5.06 -13.88 7.43
CA LEU A 16 6.36 -13.74 8.09
C LEU A 16 6.89 -12.31 8.04
N HIS A 17 6.76 -11.61 6.91
CA HIS A 17 7.15 -10.20 6.81
C HIS A 17 6.32 -9.33 7.78
N ILE A 18 4.99 -9.53 7.81
CA ILE A 18 4.13 -8.83 8.77
C ILE A 18 4.57 -9.10 10.20
N LYS A 19 4.82 -10.36 10.55
CA LYS A 19 5.25 -10.74 11.90
C LYS A 19 6.61 -10.15 12.26
N ALA A 20 7.58 -10.17 11.34
CA ALA A 20 8.89 -9.56 11.57
C ALA A 20 8.74 -8.07 11.88
N CYS A 21 7.98 -7.32 11.06
CA CYS A 21 7.73 -5.89 11.30
C CYS A 21 6.99 -5.58 12.61
N LEU A 22 6.18 -6.52 13.14
CA LEU A 22 5.42 -6.30 14.37
C LEU A 22 6.12 -6.79 15.64
N GLN A 23 7.05 -7.74 15.52
CA GLN A 23 7.57 -8.50 16.66
C GLN A 23 9.09 -8.47 16.78
N GLN A 24 9.79 -8.00 15.76
CA GLN A 24 11.24 -7.93 15.74
C GLN A 24 11.69 -6.48 15.61
N ASP A 25 12.90 -6.22 16.09
CA ASP A 25 13.56 -4.93 15.91
C ASP A 25 14.15 -4.88 14.50
N VAL A 26 13.34 -4.39 13.56
CA VAL A 26 13.67 -4.27 12.13
C VAL A 26 13.60 -2.83 11.65
N GLU A 27 13.39 -1.89 12.58
CA GLU A 27 13.48 -0.46 12.27
C GLU A 27 14.91 -0.11 11.88
N PHE A 28 15.06 0.85 10.98
CA PHE A 28 16.38 1.24 10.52
C PHE A 28 17.13 1.96 11.65
N GLU A 29 18.35 1.54 11.95
CA GLU A 29 19.14 2.13 13.05
C GLU A 29 19.55 3.59 12.78
N THR A 30 19.55 4.01 11.52
CA THR A 30 19.86 5.40 11.13
C THR A 30 18.59 6.23 11.04
N THR A 31 18.67 7.48 11.47
CA THR A 31 17.58 8.46 11.37
C THR A 31 17.23 8.80 9.92
N ASN A 32 16.05 9.38 9.71
CA ASN A 32 15.52 9.74 8.39
C ASN A 32 15.93 11.14 7.91
N GLY A 33 16.74 11.86 8.70
CA GLY A 33 17.22 13.21 8.37
C GLY A 33 16.21 14.31 8.70
N PHE A 34 14.99 14.00 9.15
CA PHE A 34 14.03 15.03 9.55
C PHE A 34 14.44 15.79 10.81
N GLU A 35 15.32 15.22 11.64
CA GLU A 35 15.92 15.89 12.80
C GLU A 35 16.75 17.13 12.42
N ALA A 36 17.20 17.24 11.17
CA ALA A 36 17.93 18.41 10.68
C ALA A 36 17.01 19.61 10.41
N TYR A 37 15.70 19.42 10.42
CA TYR A 37 14.71 20.46 10.10
C TYR A 37 14.00 20.89 11.38
N GLN A 38 14.19 22.16 11.76
CA GLN A 38 13.42 22.78 12.82
C GLN A 38 12.42 23.76 12.22
N LEU A 39 11.13 23.46 12.36
CA LEU A 39 10.06 24.40 12.01
C LEU A 39 9.95 25.44 13.13
N THR A 40 10.22 26.70 12.81
CA THR A 40 10.05 27.81 13.74
C THR A 40 8.62 28.34 13.65
N GLY A 41 7.99 28.58 14.81
CA GLY A 41 6.64 29.12 14.90
C GLY A 41 6.65 30.59 15.33
N ASN A 42 5.72 31.37 14.79
CA ASN A 42 5.35 32.70 15.28
C ASN A 42 3.97 32.64 15.95
N LEU A 43 3.56 33.72 16.62
CA LEU A 43 2.18 33.84 17.09
C LEU A 43 1.23 33.75 15.87
N PRO A 44 0.26 32.84 15.84
CA PRO A 44 -0.64 32.71 14.70
C PRO A 44 -1.52 33.95 14.57
N ASP A 45 -1.67 34.46 13.36
CA ASP A 45 -2.59 35.53 12.97
C ASP A 45 -3.86 35.01 12.27
N PHE A 46 -4.04 33.68 12.26
CA PHE A 46 -5.20 32.97 11.73
C PHE A 46 -5.86 32.09 12.80
N SER A 47 -7.11 31.71 12.58
CA SER A 47 -7.82 30.77 13.48
C SER A 47 -7.59 29.34 13.03
N PHE A 48 -7.46 28.42 13.99
CA PHE A 48 -7.16 27.01 13.75
C PHE A 48 -8.22 26.35 12.85
N GLU A 49 -9.48 26.77 12.99
CA GLU A 49 -10.63 26.30 12.21
C GLU A 49 -10.55 26.68 10.72
N LYS A 50 -9.67 27.61 10.34
CA LYS A 50 -9.43 28.01 8.96
C LYS A 50 -8.31 27.22 8.28
N ILE A 51 -7.62 26.33 8.99
CA ILE A 51 -6.58 25.50 8.39
C ILE A 51 -7.26 24.49 7.47
N ASP A 52 -6.98 24.60 6.18
CA ASP A 52 -7.38 23.62 5.19
C ASP A 52 -6.17 22.73 4.86
N THR A 53 -6.26 21.45 5.21
CA THR A 53 -5.24 20.46 4.88
C THR A 53 -5.53 19.75 3.56
N SER A 54 -6.63 20.07 2.87
CA SER A 54 -7.00 19.39 1.65
C SER A 54 -5.98 19.62 0.53
N CYS A 55 -5.88 18.65 -0.38
CA CYS A 55 -5.05 18.77 -1.55
C CYS A 55 -5.67 18.05 -2.74
N GLU A 56 -5.25 18.41 -3.95
CA GLU A 56 -5.64 17.70 -5.16
C GLU A 56 -4.50 16.78 -5.63
N LEU A 57 -4.85 15.53 -5.92
CA LEU A 57 -3.91 14.54 -6.45
C LEU A 57 -4.62 13.70 -7.52
N PHE A 58 -4.08 13.68 -8.74
CA PHE A 58 -4.64 12.97 -9.91
C PHE A 58 -6.15 13.24 -10.15
N GLY A 59 -6.59 14.48 -9.93
CA GLY A 59 -7.98 14.89 -10.12
C GLY A 59 -8.93 14.44 -8.98
N ARG A 60 -8.40 13.99 -7.85
CA ARG A 60 -9.15 13.71 -6.62
C ARG A 60 -8.78 14.71 -5.54
N THR A 61 -9.77 15.15 -4.75
CA THR A 61 -9.55 15.96 -3.55
C THR A 61 -9.38 15.03 -2.35
N LEU A 62 -8.23 15.10 -1.68
CA LEU A 62 -7.94 14.41 -0.43
C LEU A 62 -8.13 15.38 0.74
N SER A 63 -8.51 14.87 1.92
CA SER A 63 -8.65 15.72 3.11
C SER A 63 -7.32 16.16 3.71
N VAL A 64 -6.25 15.39 3.46
CA VAL A 64 -4.88 15.65 3.93
C VAL A 64 -3.89 15.06 2.92
N PRO A 65 -2.70 15.65 2.71
CA PRO A 65 -1.68 15.15 1.77
C PRO A 65 -0.95 13.92 2.29
N LEU A 66 -1.69 12.86 2.63
CA LEU A 66 -1.17 11.59 3.11
C LEU A 66 -1.66 10.42 2.25
N LEU A 67 -0.79 9.41 2.13
CA LEU A 67 -1.06 8.16 1.44
C LEU A 67 -0.61 7.00 2.32
N ILE A 68 -1.49 6.01 2.51
CA ILE A 68 -1.11 4.73 3.09
C ILE A 68 -0.26 3.97 2.08
N SER A 69 1.04 3.83 2.37
CA SER A 69 2.01 3.19 1.48
C SER A 69 1.76 1.68 1.30
N PRO A 70 2.23 1.05 0.21
CA PRO A 70 2.08 -0.39 -0.01
C PRO A 70 2.60 -1.22 1.17
N LEU A 71 1.75 -2.08 1.76
CA LEU A 71 2.16 -2.96 2.87
C LEU A 71 2.08 -4.45 2.50
N THR A 72 0.88 -4.95 2.23
CA THR A 72 0.65 -6.40 2.18
C THR A 72 -0.44 -6.84 1.21
N GLY A 73 -0.57 -8.15 1.03
CA GLY A 73 -1.50 -8.83 0.13
C GLY A 73 -1.02 -10.26 -0.15
N GLY A 74 -1.95 -11.17 -0.45
CA GLY A 74 -1.68 -12.58 -0.77
C GLY A 74 -1.99 -13.58 0.36
N GLY A 75 -2.35 -13.12 1.56
CA GLY A 75 -2.62 -13.98 2.73
C GLY A 75 -3.89 -13.57 3.50
N LYS A 76 -4.30 -14.41 4.46
CA LYS A 76 -5.50 -14.18 5.28
C LYS A 76 -5.33 -12.96 6.20
N GLU A 77 -4.17 -12.81 6.84
CA GLU A 77 -3.90 -11.61 7.64
C GLU A 77 -3.80 -10.37 6.77
N SER A 78 -3.21 -10.49 5.56
CA SER A 78 -3.17 -9.40 4.60
C SER A 78 -4.54 -8.88 4.21
N LEU A 79 -5.51 -9.78 4.00
CA LEU A 79 -6.89 -9.39 3.72
C LEU A 79 -7.44 -8.52 4.84
N ARG A 80 -7.33 -8.98 6.09
CA ARG A 80 -7.82 -8.23 7.26
C ARG A 80 -7.14 -6.87 7.39
N ILE A 81 -5.83 -6.81 7.21
CA ILE A 81 -5.05 -5.56 7.27
C ILE A 81 -5.51 -4.60 6.17
N ASN A 82 -5.61 -5.05 4.92
CA ASN A 82 -6.00 -4.21 3.80
C ASN A 82 -7.42 -3.68 3.96
N LYS A 83 -8.38 -4.47 4.46
CA LYS A 83 -9.74 -3.98 4.75
C LYS A 83 -9.73 -2.89 5.81
N ASN A 84 -9.04 -3.11 6.93
CA ASN A 84 -8.99 -2.12 8.01
C ASN A 84 -8.34 -0.79 7.56
N LEU A 85 -7.25 -0.88 6.80
CA LEU A 85 -6.57 0.31 6.25
C LEU A 85 -7.46 1.03 5.23
N ALA A 86 -8.17 0.28 4.38
CA ALA A 86 -9.07 0.85 3.40
C ALA A 86 -10.29 1.53 4.05
N GLU A 87 -10.88 0.92 5.09
CA GLU A 87 -11.95 1.55 5.88
C GLU A 87 -11.49 2.87 6.51
N ALA A 88 -10.27 2.90 7.06
CA ALA A 88 -9.68 4.11 7.60
C ALA A 88 -9.43 5.15 6.49
N ALA A 89 -8.90 4.73 5.34
CA ALA A 89 -8.65 5.60 4.20
C ALA A 89 -9.93 6.23 3.66
N GLN A 90 -11.01 5.45 3.56
CA GLN A 90 -12.33 5.93 3.14
C GLN A 90 -12.88 6.95 4.12
N ARG A 91 -12.80 6.67 5.44
CA ARG A 91 -13.30 7.59 6.48
C ARG A 91 -12.53 8.90 6.53
N LEU A 92 -11.22 8.84 6.32
CA LEU A 92 -10.35 10.02 6.35
C LEU A 92 -10.25 10.71 4.98
N ASN A 93 -10.77 10.11 3.92
CA ASN A 93 -10.60 10.53 2.53
C ASN A 93 -9.12 10.81 2.20
N ILE A 94 -8.29 9.77 2.41
CA ILE A 94 -6.87 9.76 2.05
C ILE A 94 -6.59 8.65 1.03
N ALA A 95 -5.46 8.75 0.35
CA ALA A 95 -5.08 7.77 -0.64
C ALA A 95 -4.49 6.50 0.01
N MET A 96 -4.55 5.39 -0.70
CA MET A 96 -3.98 4.11 -0.26
C MET A 96 -3.37 3.35 -1.43
N ALA A 97 -2.34 2.57 -1.17
CA ALA A 97 -1.83 1.57 -2.09
C ALA A 97 -1.88 0.17 -1.46
N VAL A 98 -2.19 -0.85 -2.26
CA VAL A 98 -2.10 -2.24 -1.82
C VAL A 98 -0.64 -2.74 -1.91
N GLY A 99 -0.31 -3.85 -1.25
CA GLY A 99 0.99 -4.49 -1.40
C GLY A 99 1.22 -5.07 -2.80
N SER A 100 2.44 -5.56 -3.06
CA SER A 100 2.83 -6.15 -4.36
C SER A 100 1.85 -7.23 -4.85
N GLN A 101 1.25 -7.01 -6.02
CA GLN A 101 0.28 -7.88 -6.67
C GLN A 101 0.92 -8.97 -7.55
N THR A 102 2.24 -9.15 -7.52
CA THR A 102 2.92 -10.20 -8.29
C THR A 102 2.33 -11.59 -8.00
N ILE A 103 1.99 -11.87 -6.74
CA ILE A 103 1.35 -13.13 -6.36
C ILE A 103 -0.05 -13.24 -6.98
N MET A 104 -0.84 -12.17 -6.96
CA MET A 104 -2.19 -12.13 -7.52
C MET A 104 -2.22 -12.44 -9.02
N LEU A 105 -1.24 -11.94 -9.77
CA LEU A 105 -1.14 -12.20 -11.21
C LEU A 105 -0.88 -13.69 -11.52
N LYS A 106 -0.17 -14.40 -10.63
CA LYS A 106 0.11 -15.84 -10.73
C LYS A 106 -1.01 -16.70 -10.13
N HIS A 107 -1.66 -16.19 -9.09
CA HIS A 107 -2.64 -16.87 -8.25
C HIS A 107 -3.89 -15.99 -8.06
N PRO A 108 -4.81 -15.99 -9.05
CA PRO A 108 -6.00 -15.14 -9.04
C PRO A 108 -6.90 -15.34 -7.81
N GLU A 109 -6.87 -16.50 -7.17
CA GLU A 109 -7.59 -16.80 -5.93
C GLU A 109 -7.22 -15.87 -4.76
N THR A 110 -6.03 -15.25 -4.81
CA THR A 110 -5.56 -14.31 -3.80
C THR A 110 -6.14 -12.89 -3.96
N LEU A 111 -6.88 -12.62 -5.05
CA LEU A 111 -7.48 -11.31 -5.35
C LEU A 111 -8.26 -10.72 -4.18
N SER A 112 -8.99 -11.55 -3.44
CA SER A 112 -9.80 -11.13 -2.29
C SER A 112 -8.99 -10.39 -1.22
N SER A 113 -7.69 -10.67 -1.11
CA SER A 113 -6.79 -9.99 -0.16
C SER A 113 -6.29 -8.62 -0.63
N PHE A 114 -6.49 -8.26 -1.91
CA PHE A 114 -6.14 -6.96 -2.49
C PHE A 114 -7.38 -6.12 -2.80
N TYR A 115 -8.53 -6.75 -3.03
CA TYR A 115 -9.76 -6.06 -3.35
C TYR A 115 -10.35 -5.38 -2.11
N VAL A 116 -10.44 -4.04 -2.13
CA VAL A 116 -10.93 -3.22 -1.00
C VAL A 116 -12.09 -2.29 -1.36
N ARG A 117 -12.56 -2.30 -2.62
CA ARG A 117 -13.60 -1.38 -3.11
C ARG A 117 -14.99 -1.59 -2.52
N ASP A 118 -15.24 -2.75 -1.91
CA ASP A 118 -16.45 -3.02 -1.11
C ASP A 118 -16.52 -2.22 0.19
N VAL A 119 -15.37 -1.86 0.79
CA VAL A 119 -15.30 -1.06 2.03
C VAL A 119 -14.80 0.37 1.80
N ALA A 120 -14.09 0.59 0.70
CA ALA A 120 -13.53 1.88 0.30
C ALA A 120 -13.80 2.16 -1.19
N PRO A 121 -15.06 2.42 -1.57
CA PRO A 121 -15.43 2.60 -2.98
C PRO A 121 -14.79 3.82 -3.63
N ASP A 122 -14.49 4.89 -2.87
CA ASP A 122 -14.19 6.22 -3.43
C ASP A 122 -12.74 6.68 -3.26
N ILE A 123 -11.94 5.96 -2.47
CA ILE A 123 -10.55 6.36 -2.21
C ILE A 123 -9.72 6.40 -3.49
N LEU A 124 -8.73 7.28 -3.53
CA LEU A 124 -7.67 7.21 -4.53
C LEU A 124 -6.79 5.98 -4.23
N LEU A 125 -6.94 4.93 -5.04
CA LEU A 125 -6.32 3.62 -4.81
C LEU A 125 -5.21 3.34 -5.81
N PHE A 126 -4.07 2.85 -5.35
CA PHE A 126 -2.97 2.43 -6.21
C PHE A 126 -2.74 0.92 -6.16
N ALA A 127 -2.64 0.34 -7.35
CA ALA A 127 -2.02 -0.97 -7.57
C ALA A 127 -0.51 -0.88 -7.34
N ASN A 128 0.14 -2.03 -7.11
CA ASN A 128 1.58 -2.03 -6.81
C ASN A 128 2.27 -3.28 -7.38
N LEU A 129 3.33 -3.08 -8.17
CA LEU A 129 4.14 -4.15 -8.78
C LEU A 129 5.62 -3.84 -8.68
N GLY A 130 6.45 -4.87 -8.63
CA GLY A 130 7.91 -4.69 -8.62
C GLY A 130 8.42 -4.40 -10.02
N LEU A 131 9.18 -3.31 -10.20
CA LEU A 131 9.69 -2.91 -11.52
C LEU A 131 10.52 -4.02 -12.18
N VAL A 132 11.28 -4.78 -11.37
CA VAL A 132 12.14 -5.87 -11.84
C VAL A 132 11.38 -6.93 -12.65
N HIS A 133 10.07 -7.11 -12.42
CA HIS A 133 9.27 -8.10 -13.14
C HIS A 133 9.11 -7.77 -14.63
N LEU A 134 9.28 -6.51 -15.04
CA LEU A 134 9.29 -6.13 -16.45
C LEU A 134 10.42 -6.84 -17.23
N ASN A 135 11.53 -7.15 -16.57
CA ASN A 135 12.63 -7.93 -17.16
C ASN A 135 12.33 -9.43 -17.24
N TYR A 136 11.29 -9.90 -16.56
CA TYR A 136 10.93 -11.32 -16.43
C TYR A 136 9.56 -11.65 -17.05
N GLY A 137 9.13 -10.84 -18.02
CA GLY A 137 7.93 -11.12 -18.82
C GLY A 137 6.63 -10.52 -18.28
N LEU A 138 6.68 -9.66 -17.25
CA LEU A 138 5.55 -8.77 -16.98
C LEU A 138 5.49 -7.72 -18.09
N ASP A 139 4.35 -7.65 -18.78
CA ASP A 139 4.11 -6.70 -19.86
C ASP A 139 3.02 -5.69 -19.48
N ARG A 140 2.64 -4.85 -20.45
CA ARG A 140 1.59 -3.84 -20.29
C ARG A 140 0.26 -4.47 -19.81
N ASP A 141 -0.11 -5.62 -20.34
CA ASP A 141 -1.41 -6.23 -20.05
C ASP A 141 -1.41 -6.82 -18.63
N GLY A 142 -0.28 -7.37 -18.17
CA GLY A 142 -0.09 -7.73 -16.76
C GLY A 142 -0.21 -6.53 -15.81
N CYS A 143 0.38 -5.38 -16.18
CA CYS A 143 0.24 -4.14 -15.41
C CYS A 143 -1.20 -3.64 -15.37
N LEU A 144 -1.90 -3.62 -16.51
CA LEU A 144 -3.31 -3.23 -16.57
C LEU A 144 -4.19 -4.17 -15.76
N LYS A 145 -3.95 -5.48 -15.87
CA LYS A 145 -4.68 -6.47 -15.07
C LYS A 145 -4.53 -6.22 -13.57
N ALA A 146 -3.35 -5.82 -13.09
CA ALA A 146 -3.15 -5.49 -11.69
C ALA A 146 -4.00 -4.27 -11.25
N VAL A 147 -4.07 -3.24 -12.09
CA VAL A 147 -4.88 -2.04 -11.84
C VAL A 147 -6.38 -2.37 -11.87
N GLU A 148 -6.84 -2.98 -12.96
CA GLU A 148 -8.27 -3.25 -13.22
C GLU A 148 -8.86 -4.23 -12.22
N SER A 149 -8.12 -5.27 -11.82
CA SER A 149 -8.65 -6.32 -10.93
C SER A 149 -9.09 -5.79 -9.56
N ILE A 150 -8.51 -4.68 -9.09
CA ILE A 150 -8.86 -4.05 -7.82
C ILE A 150 -9.59 -2.70 -8.01
N GLY A 151 -9.85 -2.32 -9.25
CA GLY A 151 -10.37 -1.00 -9.60
C GLY A 151 -9.49 0.14 -9.10
N ALA A 152 -8.16 0.02 -9.20
CA ALA A 152 -7.23 1.08 -8.82
C ALA A 152 -7.27 2.24 -9.80
N ASP A 153 -6.96 3.44 -9.31
CA ASP A 153 -6.84 4.68 -10.08
C ASP A 153 -5.42 4.88 -10.65
N GLY A 154 -4.44 4.11 -10.18
CA GLY A 154 -3.05 4.20 -10.65
C GLY A 154 -2.20 2.97 -10.29
N LEU A 155 -0.95 2.98 -10.73
CA LEU A 155 0.03 1.91 -10.50
C LEU A 155 1.34 2.48 -9.94
N ILE A 156 1.80 1.90 -8.83
CA ILE A 156 3.13 2.11 -8.27
C ILE A 156 4.05 0.99 -8.75
N LEU A 157 5.23 1.37 -9.25
CA LEU A 157 6.32 0.45 -9.58
C LEU A 157 7.44 0.61 -8.56
N TYR A 158 7.58 -0.35 -7.64
CA TYR A 158 8.59 -0.26 -6.59
C TYR A 158 9.94 -0.83 -7.01
N LEU A 159 10.98 -0.32 -6.37
CA LEU A 159 12.37 -0.77 -6.46
C LEU A 159 12.83 -1.24 -5.09
N ASN A 160 13.35 -2.46 -5.01
CA ASN A 160 13.88 -3.02 -3.76
C ASN A 160 15.17 -3.84 -4.01
N PRO A 161 16.20 -3.29 -4.68
CA PRO A 161 17.38 -4.06 -5.09
C PRO A 161 18.23 -4.61 -3.93
N LEU A 162 18.05 -4.07 -2.72
CA LEU A 162 18.77 -4.52 -1.51
C LEU A 162 18.04 -5.62 -0.73
N GLN A 163 16.74 -5.83 -1.01
CA GLN A 163 15.87 -6.79 -0.31
C GLN A 163 15.84 -8.12 -1.05
#